data_AF-A0A3C0Z0P4-F1
#
_entry.id   AF-A0A3C0Z0P4-F1
#
_cell.length_a   1.000
_cell.length_b   1.000
_cell.length_c   1.000
_cell.angle_alpha   90.00
_cell.angle_beta   90.00
_cell.angle_gamma   90.00
#
_symmetry.space_group_name_H-M   'P 1'
#
loop_
_entity.id
_entity.type
_entity.pdbx_description
1 polymer ?
#
loop_
_entity_poly.entity_id
_entity_poly.type
_entity_poly.pdbx_seq_one_letter_code
_entity_poly.pdbx_strand_id
1 'polypeptide(L)'
;MLDTSNTNESIAPYIEDINGDNAGRRTPIVRGELNIGRRPGTGGVMVETEFTDCSRLHAIIRFDGNRVTIVDAGTGGEGTPFGTTINGQQLSAGSETPVDHNAVIRLGRIGGKLFRIVIDTSDQ
;
A
#
# COMPACT_ATOMS: atom_id res chain seq x y z
N MET A 1 7.15 -36.38 -22.30
CA MET A 1 5.97 -35.77 -21.68
C MET A 1 6.51 -34.76 -20.67
N LEU A 2 6.47 -33.48 -21.00
CA LEU A 2 6.88 -32.43 -20.06
C LEU A 2 5.66 -32.12 -19.21
N ASP A 3 5.80 -32.30 -17.90
CA ASP A 3 4.81 -31.92 -16.90
C ASP A 3 4.62 -30.40 -16.97
N THR A 4 3.53 -29.96 -17.60
CA THR A 4 3.03 -28.60 -17.47
C THR A 4 2.24 -28.53 -16.17
N SER A 5 2.93 -28.61 -15.04
CA SER A 5 2.37 -28.18 -13.77
C SER A 5 2.15 -26.68 -13.90
N ASN A 6 0.92 -26.35 -14.27
CA ASN A 6 0.37 -25.01 -14.22
C ASN A 6 0.49 -24.57 -12.76
N THR A 7 1.60 -23.90 -12.42
CA THR A 7 1.83 -23.37 -11.09
C THR A 7 0.86 -22.20 -10.90
N ASN A 8 -0.35 -22.54 -10.48
CA ASN A 8 -1.29 -21.66 -9.80
C ASN A 8 -0.68 -21.28 -8.43
N GLU A 9 0.53 -20.72 -8.44
CA GLU A 9 1.06 -20.03 -7.28
C GLU A 9 0.24 -18.74 -7.19
N SER A 10 -0.67 -18.67 -6.21
CA SER A 10 -1.23 -17.38 -5.82
C SER A 10 -0.06 -16.45 -5.54
N ILE A 11 0.16 -15.48 -6.43
CA ILE A 11 1.21 -14.49 -6.24
C ILE A 11 0.75 -13.64 -5.06
N ALA A 12 1.55 -13.62 -4.00
CA ALA A 12 1.26 -12.81 -2.83
C ALA A 12 0.99 -11.35 -3.26
N PRO A 13 0.00 -10.67 -2.65
CA PRO A 13 -0.28 -9.29 -3.01
C PRO A 13 0.98 -8.44 -2.84
N TYR A 14 1.11 -7.39 -3.65
CA TYR A 14 2.23 -6.48 -3.57
C TYR A 14 1.80 -5.03 -3.77
N ILE A 15 2.62 -4.11 -3.27
CA ILE A 15 2.51 -2.70 -3.54
C ILE A 15 3.60 -2.29 -4.53
N GLU A 16 3.21 -1.55 -5.57
CA GLU A 16 4.09 -1.04 -6.62
C GLU A 16 4.18 0.47 -6.54
N ASP A 17 5.39 1.00 -6.51
CA ASP A 17 5.68 2.43 -6.63
C ASP A 17 5.28 2.93 -8.03
N ILE A 18 4.38 3.90 -8.13
CA ILE A 18 3.95 4.46 -9.42
C ILE A 18 4.84 5.64 -9.84
N ASN A 19 5.31 6.44 -8.88
CA ASN A 19 6.11 7.64 -9.12
C ASN A 19 7.28 7.76 -8.13
N GLY A 20 8.12 8.77 -8.35
CA GLY A 20 9.36 9.00 -7.59
C GLY A 20 10.51 8.11 -8.06
N ASP A 21 11.63 8.20 -7.37
CA ASP A 21 12.86 7.47 -7.71
C ASP A 21 12.69 5.95 -7.69
N ASN A 22 11.74 5.42 -6.91
CA ASN A 22 11.45 3.99 -6.84
C ASN A 22 10.40 3.51 -7.85
N ALA A 23 9.94 4.32 -8.82
CA ALA A 23 8.87 3.92 -9.74
C ALA A 23 9.14 2.54 -10.40
N GLY A 24 8.15 1.66 -10.37
CA GLY A 24 8.21 0.27 -10.84
C GLY A 24 8.74 -0.73 -9.81
N ARG A 25 9.27 -0.27 -8.67
CA ARG A 25 9.63 -1.16 -7.56
C ARG A 25 8.39 -1.83 -6.99
N ARG A 26 8.52 -3.13 -6.69
CA ARG A 26 7.46 -3.94 -6.08
C ARG A 26 7.90 -4.42 -4.71
N THR A 27 7.05 -4.21 -3.72
CA THR A 27 7.27 -4.68 -2.34
C THR A 27 6.15 -5.66 -1.99
N PRO A 28 6.46 -6.92 -1.63
CA PRO A 28 5.45 -7.88 -1.21
C PRO A 28 4.67 -7.39 0.03
N ILE A 29 3.36 -7.61 0.03
CA ILE A 29 2.48 -7.45 1.18
C ILE A 29 2.33 -8.85 1.79
N VAL A 30 3.09 -9.10 2.86
CA VAL A 30 3.01 -10.35 3.63
C VAL A 30 1.92 -10.24 4.69
N ARG A 31 1.50 -11.39 5.26
CA ARG A 31 0.54 -11.40 6.36
C ARG A 31 1.02 -10.52 7.52
N GLY A 32 0.11 -9.72 8.08
CA GLY A 32 0.41 -8.74 9.12
C GLY A 32 0.31 -7.31 8.62
N GLU A 33 1.15 -6.43 9.16
CA GLU A 33 1.16 -5.00 8.86
C GLU A 33 2.38 -4.60 8.01
N LEU A 34 2.12 -3.75 7.02
CA LEU A 34 3.13 -3.08 6.20
C LEU A 34 3.00 -1.58 6.41
N ASN A 35 3.95 -0.99 7.14
CA ASN A 35 3.96 0.45 7.42
C ASN A 35 4.47 1.23 6.23
N ILE A 36 3.79 2.31 5.86
CA ILE A 36 4.20 3.20 4.76
C ILE A 36 4.40 4.61 5.32
N GLY A 37 5.55 5.20 5.05
CA GLY A 37 5.84 6.57 5.46
C GLY A 37 7.30 6.94 5.33
N ARG A 38 7.68 8.04 5.99
CA ARG A 38 9.04 8.60 5.99
C ARG A 38 9.93 8.16 7.15
N ARG A 39 9.47 7.26 8.03
CA ARG A 39 10.28 6.76 9.16
C ARG A 39 11.02 5.47 8.79
N PRO A 40 12.37 5.44 8.91
CA PRO A 40 13.11 4.19 8.75
C PRO A 40 12.89 3.25 9.95
N GLY A 41 13.04 1.94 9.70
CA GLY A 41 13.07 0.92 10.74
C GLY A 41 11.70 0.53 11.33
N THR A 42 10.59 0.99 10.76
CA THR A 42 9.23 0.59 11.20
C THR A 42 8.69 -0.65 10.50
N GLY A 43 9.48 -1.30 9.64
CA GLY A 43 9.02 -2.44 8.83
C GLY A 43 8.01 -2.00 7.77
N GLY A 44 8.49 -1.72 6.56
CA GLY A 44 7.64 -1.50 5.40
C GLY A 44 8.23 -0.58 4.35
N VAL A 45 7.37 0.17 3.65
CA VAL A 45 7.73 0.97 2.48
C VAL A 45 8.21 2.35 2.90
N MET A 46 9.48 2.62 2.58
CA MET A 46 10.14 3.89 2.81
C MET A 46 9.79 4.86 1.68
N VAL A 47 9.02 5.91 1.98
CA VAL A 47 8.74 6.98 1.03
C VAL A 47 9.96 7.90 0.91
N GLU A 48 10.27 8.31 -0.33
CA GLU A 48 11.35 9.22 -0.65
C GLU A 48 11.20 10.58 0.04
N THR A 49 12.32 11.25 0.30
CA THR A 49 12.37 12.51 1.05
C THR A 49 11.72 13.68 0.33
N GLU A 50 11.61 13.61 -0.99
CA GLU A 50 10.93 14.60 -1.85
C GLU A 50 9.43 14.71 -1.59
N PHE A 51 8.79 13.62 -1.15
CA PHE A 51 7.36 13.62 -0.79
C PHE A 51 7.18 14.15 0.65
N THR A 52 7.42 15.44 0.83
CA THR A 52 7.40 16.12 2.14
C THR A 52 6.04 16.09 2.83
N ASP A 53 4.95 15.99 2.06
CA ASP A 53 3.57 15.83 2.54
C ASP A 53 3.27 14.41 3.08
N CYS A 54 4.19 13.45 2.92
CA CYS A 54 4.04 12.14 3.55
C CYS A 54 4.45 12.22 5.03
N SER A 55 3.76 11.47 5.89
CA SER A 55 4.03 11.45 7.33
C SER A 55 5.11 10.42 7.64
N ARG A 56 5.70 10.51 8.84
CA ARG A 56 6.66 9.50 9.34
C ARG A 56 6.04 8.09 9.35
N LEU A 57 4.84 7.98 9.90
CA LEU A 57 3.91 6.87 9.70
C LEU A 57 2.69 7.48 9.02
N HIS A 58 2.43 7.11 7.77
CA HIS A 58 1.38 7.73 6.97
C HIS A 58 0.20 6.78 6.77
N ALA A 59 0.46 5.62 6.19
CA ALA A 59 -0.54 4.59 6.01
C ALA A 59 -0.03 3.25 6.54
N ILE A 60 -0.97 2.37 6.89
CA ILE A 60 -0.69 0.98 7.25
C ILE A 60 -1.52 0.11 6.33
N ILE A 61 -0.86 -0.76 5.57
CA ILE A 61 -1.54 -1.83 4.85
C ILE A 61 -1.58 -3.07 5.74
N ARG A 62 -2.73 -3.73 5.80
CA ARG A 62 -2.90 -5.00 6.50
C ARG A 62 -3.30 -6.09 5.53
N PHE A 63 -2.74 -7.27 5.73
CA PHE A 63 -3.13 -8.47 5.01
C PHE A 63 -3.33 -9.61 6.00
N ASP A 64 -4.54 -10.17 6.05
CA ASP A 64 -4.88 -11.31 6.91
C ASP A 64 -4.67 -12.67 6.23
N GLY A 65 -4.26 -12.67 4.96
CA GLY A 65 -4.17 -13.86 4.13
C GLY A 65 -5.32 -14.03 3.14
N ASN A 66 -6.39 -13.23 3.28
CA ASN A 66 -7.56 -13.28 2.41
C ASN A 66 -7.90 -11.92 1.81
N ARG A 67 -7.77 -10.83 2.58
CA ARG A 67 -8.09 -9.46 2.12
C ARG A 67 -6.99 -8.49 2.50
N VAL A 68 -6.83 -7.48 1.64
CA VAL A 68 -5.97 -6.32 1.92
C VAL A 68 -6.84 -5.16 2.37
N THR A 69 -6.48 -4.56 3.51
CA THR A 69 -7.07 -3.31 3.99
C THR A 69 -5.98 -2.25 4.16
N ILE A 70 -6.38 -0.98 4.17
CA ILE A 70 -5.49 0.15 4.43
C ILE A 70 -6.12 1.08 5.45
N VAL A 71 -5.26 1.68 6.28
CA VAL A 71 -5.62 2.71 7.27
C VAL A 71 -4.77 3.94 7.01
N ASP A 72 -5.39 5.13 6.98
CA ASP A 72 -4.70 6.40 7.17
C ASP A 72 -4.36 6.54 8.66
N ALA A 73 -3.11 6.24 9.01
CA ALA A 73 -2.73 5.94 10.40
C ALA A 73 -2.51 7.21 11.24
N GLY A 74 -1.79 8.19 10.69
CA GLY A 74 -1.47 9.41 11.43
C GLY A 74 -0.71 9.18 12.74
N THR A 75 -0.65 10.21 13.56
CA THR A 75 -0.18 10.08 14.96
C THR A 75 -1.42 9.88 15.84
N GLY A 76 -1.44 8.84 16.67
CA GLY A 76 -2.54 8.61 17.63
C GLY A 76 -3.89 8.18 17.00
N GLY A 77 -3.92 7.80 15.72
CA GLY A 77 -5.16 7.41 15.03
C GLY A 77 -5.97 8.58 14.49
N GLU A 78 -5.48 9.83 14.60
CA GLU A 78 -6.14 11.03 14.06
C GLU A 78 -5.97 11.19 12.55
N GLY A 79 -5.27 10.26 11.89
CA GLY A 79 -4.96 10.33 10.47
C GLY A 79 -3.83 11.30 10.15
N THR A 80 -3.48 11.40 8.88
CA THR A 80 -2.36 12.22 8.44
C THR A 80 -2.85 13.62 8.06
N PRO A 81 -2.04 14.68 8.25
CA PRO A 81 -2.47 16.06 7.97
C PRO A 81 -2.98 16.30 6.54
N PHE A 82 -2.52 15.49 5.59
CA PHE A 82 -2.91 15.59 4.18
C PHE A 82 -3.69 14.36 3.69
N GLY A 83 -3.85 13.36 4.56
CA GLY A 83 -4.67 12.20 4.33
C GLY A 83 -4.11 11.19 3.33
N THR A 84 -4.82 10.07 3.25
CA THR A 84 -4.65 9.03 2.22
C THR A 84 -5.90 8.95 1.35
N THR A 85 -5.74 8.76 0.04
CA THR A 85 -6.86 8.44 -0.86
C THR A 85 -6.69 7.09 -1.54
N ILE A 86 -7.79 6.40 -1.82
CA ILE A 86 -7.86 5.25 -2.73
C ILE A 86 -8.67 5.65 -3.95
N ASN A 87 -8.13 5.46 -5.17
CA ASN A 87 -8.79 5.80 -6.43
C ASN A 87 -9.38 7.23 -6.45
N GLY A 88 -8.68 8.17 -5.78
CA GLY A 88 -9.10 9.57 -5.64
C GLY A 88 -10.10 9.86 -4.52
N GLN A 89 -10.65 8.84 -3.85
CA GLN A 89 -11.56 8.99 -2.71
C GLN A 89 -10.79 9.06 -1.38
N GLN A 90 -11.11 10.07 -0.57
CA GLN A 90 -10.49 10.29 0.73
C GLN A 90 -10.90 9.22 1.74
N LEU A 91 -9.91 8.66 2.43
CA LEU A 91 -10.16 7.74 3.53
C LEU A 91 -10.58 8.47 4.79
N SER A 92 -11.43 7.83 5.58
CA SER A 92 -11.66 8.22 6.96
C SER A 92 -10.46 7.79 7.81
N ALA A 93 -9.81 8.77 8.43
CA ALA A 93 -8.68 8.56 9.33
C ALA A 93 -8.95 7.46 10.38
N GLY A 94 -7.95 6.60 10.62
CA GLY A 94 -8.01 5.55 11.62
C GLY A 94 -8.95 4.37 11.31
N SER A 95 -9.74 4.45 10.23
CA SER A 95 -10.67 3.39 9.83
C SER A 95 -10.05 2.46 8.79
N GLU A 96 -10.27 1.16 8.94
CA GLU A 96 -9.88 0.18 7.92
C GLU A 96 -10.77 0.31 6.69
N THR A 97 -10.13 0.48 5.53
CA THR A 97 -10.80 0.49 4.23
C THR A 97 -10.33 -0.70 3.40
N PRO A 98 -11.23 -1.54 2.88
CA PRO A 98 -10.87 -2.59 1.92
C PRO A 98 -10.19 -2.03 0.68
N VAL A 99 -9.24 -2.77 0.15
CA VAL A 99 -8.52 -2.41 -1.07
C VAL A 99 -8.87 -3.41 -2.16
N ASP A 100 -9.34 -2.91 -3.30
CA ASP A 100 -9.60 -3.73 -4.48
C ASP A 100 -8.32 -3.96 -5.31
N HIS A 101 -8.33 -4.97 -6.16
CA HIS A 101 -7.25 -5.22 -7.11
C HIS A 101 -6.98 -3.98 -7.99
N ASN A 102 -5.70 -3.65 -8.19
CA ASN A 102 -5.21 -2.48 -8.93
C ASN A 102 -5.63 -1.13 -8.35
N ALA A 103 -6.11 -1.07 -7.11
CA ALA A 103 -6.38 0.19 -6.45
C ALA A 103 -5.13 1.07 -6.39
N VAL A 104 -5.29 2.35 -6.73
CA VAL A 104 -4.23 3.35 -6.66
C VAL A 104 -4.39 4.13 -5.37
N ILE A 105 -3.38 4.07 -4.52
CA ILE A 105 -3.32 4.86 -3.29
C ILE A 105 -2.45 6.10 -3.51
N ARG A 106 -2.87 7.22 -2.92
CA ARG A 106 -2.09 8.46 -2.89
C ARG A 106 -1.89 8.89 -1.45
N LEU A 107 -0.65 9.19 -1.10
CA LEU A 107 -0.28 9.74 0.19
C LEU A 107 -0.01 11.24 0.05
N GLY A 108 -0.52 12.05 0.97
CA GLY A 108 -0.25 13.48 0.96
C GLY A 108 -1.27 14.28 0.13
N ARG A 109 -0.83 15.32 -0.58
CA ARG A 109 -1.68 16.16 -1.44
C ARG A 109 -1.69 15.70 -2.91
N ILE A 110 -2.40 16.43 -3.77
CA ILE A 110 -2.30 16.27 -5.24
C ILE A 110 -0.82 16.37 -5.63
N GLY A 111 -0.33 15.42 -6.44
CA GLY A 111 1.08 15.29 -6.79
C GLY A 111 1.93 14.52 -5.76
N GLY A 112 1.33 14.03 -4.67
CA GLY A 112 2.00 13.22 -3.66
C GLY A 112 2.44 11.83 -4.14
N LYS A 113 2.91 11.01 -3.19
CA LYS A 113 3.40 9.67 -3.50
C LYS A 113 2.24 8.77 -3.93
N LEU A 114 2.43 8.06 -5.03
CA LEU A 114 1.45 7.14 -5.60
C LEU A 114 1.96 5.70 -5.53
N PHE A 115 1.06 4.80 -5.18
CA PHE A 115 1.29 3.37 -5.27
C PHE A 115 0.10 2.65 -5.88
N ARG A 116 0.34 1.52 -6.53
CA ARG A 116 -0.69 0.56 -6.93
C ARG A 116 -0.64 -0.64 -6.00
N ILE A 117 -1.78 -1.07 -5.49
CA ILE A 117 -1.89 -2.34 -4.77
C ILE A 117 -2.40 -3.38 -5.75
N VAL A 118 -1.63 -4.43 -5.94
CA VAL A 118 -1.96 -5.56 -6.81
C VAL A 118 -2.26 -6.76 -5.92
N ILE A 119 -3.48 -7.24 -5.99
CA ILE A 119 -3.97 -8.42 -5.26
C ILE A 119 -4.16 -9.50 -6.30
N ASP A 120 -3.24 -10.43 -6.47
CA ASP A 120 -3.40 -11.43 -7.52
C ASP A 120 -4.55 -12.37 -7.16
N THR A 121 -5.71 -12.13 -7.76
CA THR A 121 -6.88 -12.99 -7.65
C THR A 121 -6.74 -14.08 -8.70
N SER A 122 -5.82 -15.02 -8.49
CA SER A 122 -5.92 -16.34 -9.12
C SER A 122 -7.08 -17.09 -8.45
N ASP A 123 -8.32 -16.67 -8.73
CA ASP A 123 -9.58 -17.43 -8.66
C ASP A 123 -10.78 -16.49 -8.89
N GLN A 124 -11.23 -16.44 -10.16
CA GLN A 124 -12.63 -16.29 -10.54
C GLN A 124 -12.92 -17.35 -11.61
#